data_AF-A0A419DSG7-F1
#
_entry.id   AF-A0A419DSG7-F1
#
_cell.length_a   1.000
_cell.length_b   1.000
_cell.length_c   1.000
_cell.angle_alpha   90.00
_cell.angle_beta   90.00
_cell.angle_gamma   90.00
#
_symmetry.space_group_name_H-M   'P 1'
#
loop_
_entity.id
_entity.type
_entity.pdbx_description
1 polymer ?
#
loop_
_entity_poly.entity_id
_entity_poly.type
_entity_poly.pdbx_seq_one_letter_code
_entity_poly.pdbx_strand_id
1 'polypeptide(L)'
;MTGIDCLLHLHQELDRYSEDELHYISRPSVWSLGQMYDHILLVAHEYLDEVEACASRTTRSTAGKTPYGEELFRQAAFPPVKIRLPDEMNAPPNNTDSADQLRHRLVQLVERMEDWSARLDQIDPTSKTKHGGFGWLNAREWYQLIEMHTRHHFRQKQELEHQLP
;
A
#
# COMPACT_ATOMS: atom_id res chain seq x y z
N MET A 1 12.58 -8.92 0.38
CA MET A 1 12.05 -7.80 1.17
C MET A 1 10.59 -8.09 1.40
N THR A 2 10.17 -8.23 2.65
CA THR A 2 8.77 -8.37 3.04
C THR A 2 8.07 -7.00 2.97
N GLY A 3 6.73 -6.98 3.11
CA GLY A 3 6.01 -5.70 3.23
C GLY A 3 6.49 -4.88 4.44
N ILE A 4 6.74 -5.52 5.57
CA ILE A 4 7.31 -4.87 6.76
C ILE A 4 8.70 -4.28 6.45
N ASP A 5 9.57 -5.04 5.79
CA ASP A 5 10.90 -4.53 5.40
C ASP A 5 10.80 -3.30 4.50
N CYS A 6 9.82 -3.26 3.58
CA CYS A 6 9.57 -2.10 2.73
C CYS A 6 9.16 -0.86 3.55
N LEU A 7 8.29 -1.02 4.55
CA LEU A 7 7.86 0.07 5.41
C LEU A 7 8.97 0.57 6.34
N LEU A 8 9.77 -0.34 6.89
CA LEU A 8 10.94 0.00 7.69
C LEU A 8 11.99 0.75 6.86
N HIS A 9 12.17 0.38 5.60
CA HIS A 9 13.01 1.12 4.67
C HIS A 9 12.47 2.55 4.45
N LEU A 10 11.17 2.72 4.20
CA LEU A 10 10.56 4.05 4.08
C LEU A 10 10.72 4.89 5.34
N HIS A 11 10.58 4.27 6.52
CA HIS A 11 10.79 4.93 7.80
C HIS A 11 12.21 5.48 7.92
N GLN A 12 13.22 4.68 7.59
CA GLN A 12 14.63 5.11 7.63
C GLN A 12 14.92 6.23 6.62
N GLU A 13 14.31 6.18 5.44
CA GLU A 13 14.52 7.20 4.41
C GLU A 13 13.96 8.58 4.78
N LEU A 14 13.03 8.69 5.73
CA LEU A 14 12.50 9.98 6.19
C LEU A 14 13.58 10.89 6.81
N ASP A 15 14.68 10.33 7.30
CA ASP A 15 15.81 11.11 7.85
C ASP A 15 16.57 11.91 6.77
N ARG A 16 16.29 11.64 5.49
CA ARG A 16 16.99 12.26 4.36
C ARG A 16 16.33 13.53 3.86
N TYR A 17 15.11 13.84 4.31
CA TYR A 17 14.31 14.94 3.78
C TYR A 17 14.01 15.96 4.87
N SER A 18 14.09 17.22 4.52
CA SER A 18 13.48 18.32 5.26
C SER A 18 11.95 18.30 5.11
N GLU A 19 11.27 19.02 6.00
CA GLU A 19 9.81 19.22 5.89
C GLU A 19 9.43 19.88 4.54
N ASP A 20 10.21 20.88 4.11
CA ASP A 20 9.98 21.56 2.84
C ASP A 20 10.09 20.59 1.64
N GLU A 21 11.08 19.68 1.66
CA GLU A 21 11.23 18.65 0.62
C GLU A 21 10.11 17.61 0.66
N LEU A 22 9.65 17.21 1.85
CA LEU A 22 8.53 16.28 1.99
C LEU A 22 7.24 16.85 1.40
N HIS A 23 6.99 18.15 1.60
CA HIS A 23 5.77 18.81 1.12
C HIS A 23 5.91 19.40 -0.28
N TYR A 24 7.10 19.35 -0.88
CA TYR A 24 7.38 19.97 -2.18
C TYR A 24 6.56 19.36 -3.32
N ILE A 25 5.83 20.22 -4.04
CA ILE A 25 5.09 19.87 -5.26
C ILE A 25 5.77 20.58 -6.44
N SER A 26 6.42 19.81 -7.31
CA SER A 26 7.21 20.35 -8.42
C SER A 26 6.38 21.03 -9.50
N ARG A 27 5.17 20.53 -9.76
CA ARG A 27 4.21 21.08 -10.74
C ARG A 27 2.80 20.56 -10.49
N PRO A 28 1.75 21.20 -11.04
CA PRO A 28 0.38 20.73 -10.88
C PRO A 28 0.22 19.24 -11.24
N SER A 29 -0.57 18.53 -10.43
CA SER A 29 -0.88 17.11 -10.58
C SER A 29 0.29 16.12 -10.35
N VAL A 30 1.47 16.60 -9.96
CA VAL A 30 2.55 15.74 -9.44
C VAL A 30 2.44 15.69 -7.92
N TRP A 31 2.51 14.50 -7.35
CA TRP A 31 2.49 14.31 -5.90
C TRP A 31 3.81 14.78 -5.29
N SER A 32 3.76 15.22 -4.03
CA SER A 32 4.97 15.35 -3.19
C SER A 32 5.41 13.97 -2.66
N LEU A 33 6.57 13.93 -1.99
CA LEU A 33 6.97 12.76 -1.22
C LEU A 33 5.97 12.47 -0.10
N GLY A 34 5.52 13.49 0.63
CA GLY A 34 4.52 13.36 1.70
C GLY A 34 3.23 12.70 1.21
N GLN A 35 2.72 13.09 0.04
CA GLN A 35 1.53 12.49 -0.56
C GLN A 35 1.74 11.04 -0.96
N MET A 36 2.92 10.69 -1.46
CA MET A 36 3.26 9.30 -1.76
C MET A 36 3.29 8.45 -0.48
N TYR A 37 3.93 8.93 0.59
CA TYR A 37 3.96 8.23 1.88
C TYR A 37 2.54 8.06 2.45
N ASP A 38 1.74 9.12 2.45
CA ASP A 38 0.34 9.07 2.90
C ASP A 38 -0.48 8.04 2.11
N HIS A 39 -0.32 8.01 0.78
CA HIS A 39 -1.01 7.04 -0.07
C HIS A 39 -0.66 5.59 0.28
N ILE A 40 0.62 5.28 0.46
CA ILE A 40 1.09 3.94 0.84
C ILE A 40 0.47 3.55 2.19
N LEU A 41 0.52 4.44 3.18
CA LEU A 41 -0.04 4.21 4.51
C LEU A 41 -1.55 3.94 4.46
N LEU A 42 -2.29 4.79 3.75
CA LEU A 42 -3.75 4.68 3.63
C LEU A 42 -4.15 3.36 2.96
N VAL A 43 -3.59 3.05 1.79
CA VAL A 43 -3.93 1.84 1.04
C VAL A 43 -3.51 0.57 1.80
N ALA A 44 -2.38 0.59 2.50
CA ALA A 44 -1.98 -0.54 3.32
C ALA A 44 -2.96 -0.82 4.46
N HIS A 45 -3.50 0.23 5.11
CA HIS A 45 -4.57 0.06 6.10
C HIS A 45 -5.86 -0.48 5.48
N GLU A 46 -6.28 0.02 4.31
CA GLU A 46 -7.44 -0.52 3.59
C GLU A 46 -7.26 -2.02 3.29
N TYR A 47 -6.07 -2.45 2.88
CA TYR A 47 -5.79 -3.87 2.66
C TYR A 47 -5.84 -4.68 3.96
N LEU A 48 -5.37 -4.14 5.08
CA LEU A 48 -5.47 -4.81 6.38
C LEU A 48 -6.91 -4.86 6.92
N ASP A 49 -7.75 -3.88 6.58
CA ASP A 49 -9.18 -3.94 6.88
C ASP A 49 -9.85 -5.11 6.12
N GLU A 50 -9.41 -5.37 4.89
CA GLU A 50 -9.88 -6.53 4.11
C GLU A 50 -9.33 -7.87 4.63
N VAL A 51 -8.10 -7.88 5.20
CA VAL A 51 -7.58 -9.05 5.95
C VAL A 51 -8.49 -9.35 7.15
N GLU A 52 -8.87 -8.31 7.91
CA GLU A 52 -9.78 -8.44 9.05
C GLU A 52 -11.17 -8.90 8.62
N ALA A 53 -11.68 -8.38 7.51
CA ALA A 53 -12.93 -8.84 6.92
C ALA A 53 -12.86 -10.32 6.52
N CYS A 54 -11.76 -10.79 5.93
CA CYS A 54 -11.57 -12.22 5.66
C CYS A 54 -11.55 -13.04 6.96
N ALA A 55 -10.90 -12.55 8.03
CA ALA A 55 -10.81 -13.26 9.31
C ALA A 55 -12.15 -13.36 10.05
N SER A 56 -13.01 -12.34 9.92
CA SER A 56 -14.32 -12.26 10.60
C SER A 56 -15.48 -12.89 9.83
N ARG A 57 -15.29 -13.19 8.53
CA ARG A 57 -16.32 -13.76 7.68
C ARG A 57 -16.56 -15.24 7.96
N THR A 58 -17.84 -15.60 7.97
CA THR A 58 -18.31 -17.00 8.05
C THR A 58 -18.66 -17.58 6.67
N THR A 59 -18.74 -16.73 5.65
CA THR A 59 -19.14 -17.13 4.29
C THR A 59 -17.94 -17.46 3.43
N ARG A 60 -17.96 -18.66 2.85
CA ARG A 60 -16.92 -19.16 1.93
C ARG A 60 -17.27 -18.77 0.50
N SER A 61 -16.24 -18.45 -0.29
CA SER A 61 -16.37 -18.14 -1.71
C SER A 61 -15.44 -19.02 -2.55
N THR A 62 -16.01 -19.67 -3.57
CA THR A 62 -15.25 -20.37 -4.60
C THR A 62 -14.85 -19.46 -5.75
N ALA A 63 -15.29 -18.20 -5.74
CA ALA A 63 -14.93 -17.25 -6.78
C ALA A 63 -13.41 -16.95 -6.74
N GLY A 64 -12.86 -16.78 -7.93
CA GLY A 64 -11.44 -16.55 -8.15
C GLY A 64 -11.12 -15.07 -8.39
N LYS A 65 -9.84 -14.84 -8.69
CA LYS A 65 -9.37 -13.53 -9.14
C LYS A 65 -9.86 -13.26 -10.56
N THR A 66 -9.82 -12.00 -10.97
CA THR A 66 -9.92 -11.66 -12.39
C THR A 66 -8.65 -12.11 -13.11
N PRO A 67 -8.63 -12.22 -14.47
CA PRO A 67 -7.41 -12.50 -15.20
C PRO A 67 -6.26 -11.53 -14.87
N TYR A 68 -6.59 -10.26 -14.63
CA TYR A 68 -5.61 -9.25 -14.19
C TYR A 68 -5.10 -9.51 -12.78
N GLY A 69 -5.97 -9.91 -11.85
CA GLY A 69 -5.55 -10.33 -10.51
C GLY A 69 -4.65 -11.56 -10.55
N GLU A 70 -5.02 -12.60 -11.31
CA GLU A 70 -4.17 -13.79 -11.48
C GLU A 70 -2.78 -13.41 -12.00
N GLU A 71 -2.72 -12.53 -13.00
CA GLU A 71 -1.45 -12.05 -13.55
C GLU A 71 -0.61 -11.26 -12.53
N LEU A 72 -1.24 -10.35 -11.77
CA LEU A 72 -0.55 -9.57 -10.73
C LEU A 72 0.08 -10.47 -9.67
N PHE A 73 -0.66 -11.46 -9.18
CA PHE A 73 -0.15 -12.40 -8.17
C PHE A 73 0.88 -13.37 -8.75
N ARG A 74 0.74 -13.78 -10.02
CA ARG A 74 1.74 -14.59 -10.72
C ARG A 74 3.06 -13.85 -10.89
N GLN A 75 3.01 -12.55 -11.19
CA GLN A 75 4.20 -11.70 -11.28
C GLN A 75 4.72 -11.25 -9.91
N ALA A 76 3.91 -11.40 -8.85
CA ALA A 76 4.12 -10.82 -7.54
C ALA A 76 4.48 -9.32 -7.64
N ALA A 77 3.83 -8.57 -8.53
CA ALA A 77 4.15 -7.16 -8.75
C ALA A 77 3.00 -6.41 -9.44
N PHE A 78 2.82 -5.15 -9.09
CA PHE A 78 2.10 -4.21 -9.94
C PHE A 78 2.91 -3.92 -11.21
N PRO A 79 2.26 -3.71 -12.37
CA PRO A 79 2.96 -3.41 -13.60
C PRO A 79 3.80 -2.13 -13.46
N PRO A 80 4.96 -2.02 -14.12
CA PRO A 80 5.84 -0.86 -14.03
C PRO A 80 5.36 0.29 -14.92
N VAL A 81 4.07 0.63 -14.82
CA VAL A 81 3.42 1.72 -15.58
C VAL A 81 2.63 2.60 -14.62
N LYS A 82 2.41 3.87 -14.97
CA LYS A 82 1.59 4.76 -14.16
C LYS A 82 0.13 4.32 -14.23
N ILE A 83 -0.45 4.02 -13.09
CA ILE A 83 -1.86 3.66 -12.95
C ILE A 83 -2.63 4.93 -12.59
N ARG A 84 -3.56 5.35 -13.45
CA ARG A 84 -4.47 6.47 -13.18
C ARG A 84 -5.86 5.92 -12.90
N LEU A 85 -6.38 6.22 -11.72
CA LEU A 85 -7.78 5.95 -11.38
C LEU A 85 -8.70 6.95 -12.09
N PRO A 86 -10.00 6.63 -12.24
CA PRO A 86 -11.01 7.61 -12.63
C PRO A 86 -10.93 8.88 -11.78
N ASP A 87 -11.26 10.04 -12.34
CA ASP A 87 -11.04 11.33 -11.70
C ASP A 87 -11.80 11.46 -10.36
N GLU A 88 -12.95 10.80 -10.24
CA GLU A 88 -13.77 10.75 -9.01
C GLU A 88 -13.06 10.01 -7.86
N MET A 89 -12.10 9.15 -8.19
CA MET A 89 -11.32 8.34 -7.25
C MET A 89 -9.87 8.83 -7.12
N ASN A 90 -9.54 9.98 -7.72
CA ASN A 90 -8.17 10.47 -7.84
C ASN A 90 -7.93 11.77 -7.05
N ALA A 91 -8.66 11.93 -5.94
CA ALA A 91 -8.38 13.00 -4.99
C ALA A 91 -6.93 12.88 -4.49
N PRO A 92 -6.17 13.99 -4.40
CA PRO A 92 -4.79 13.92 -3.99
C PRO A 92 -4.68 13.44 -2.53
N PRO A 93 -3.67 12.61 -2.21
CA PRO A 93 -3.39 12.23 -0.83
C PRO A 93 -3.06 13.44 0.06
N ASN A 94 -3.08 13.23 1.37
CA ASN A 94 -2.72 14.26 2.34
C ASN A 94 -1.24 14.67 2.17
N ASN A 95 -0.97 15.97 2.27
CA ASN A 95 0.38 16.54 2.17
C ASN A 95 0.76 17.39 3.40
N THR A 96 0.05 17.26 4.52
CA THR A 96 0.29 18.12 5.70
C THR A 96 1.01 17.42 6.83
N ASP A 97 1.21 16.10 6.75
CA ASP A 97 1.88 15.34 7.81
C ASP A 97 3.38 15.68 7.85
N SER A 98 3.90 15.93 9.05
CA SER A 98 5.33 16.09 9.26
C SER A 98 6.07 14.77 9.15
N ALA A 99 7.41 14.83 9.04
CA ALA A 99 8.26 13.64 9.05
C ALA A 99 7.99 12.75 10.28
N ASP A 100 7.82 13.36 11.47
CA ASP A 100 7.55 12.63 12.71
C ASP A 100 6.17 11.97 12.72
N GLN A 101 5.14 12.62 12.16
CA GLN A 101 3.82 12.02 12.02
C GLN A 101 3.87 10.82 11.06
N LEU A 102 4.56 10.94 9.93
CA LEU A 102 4.77 9.84 8.98
C LEU A 102 5.54 8.67 9.62
N ARG A 103 6.61 8.95 10.38
CA ARG A 103 7.35 7.92 11.15
C ARG A 103 6.43 7.17 12.09
N HIS A 104 5.65 7.89 12.89
CA HIS A 104 4.72 7.29 13.84
C HIS A 104 3.68 6.40 13.15
N ARG A 105 3.07 6.89 12.06
CA ARG A 105 2.10 6.10 11.27
C ARG A 105 2.73 4.85 10.66
N LEU A 106 3.97 4.92 10.18
CA LEU A 106 4.69 3.75 9.66
C LEU A 106 4.93 2.70 10.74
N VAL A 107 5.33 3.11 11.96
CA VAL A 107 5.50 2.19 13.08
C VAL A 107 4.18 1.51 13.44
N GLN A 108 3.09 2.27 13.57
CA GLN A 108 1.75 1.71 13.85
C GLN A 108 1.29 0.72 12.77
N LEU A 109 1.56 1.03 11.50
CA LEU A 109 1.25 0.13 10.40
C LEU A 109 2.08 -1.16 10.48
N VAL A 110 3.37 -1.06 10.81
CA VAL A 110 4.24 -2.24 11.01
C VAL A 110 3.72 -3.12 12.15
N GLU A 111 3.40 -2.54 13.30
CA GLU A 111 2.83 -3.27 14.44
C GLU A 111 1.54 -4.01 14.03
N ARG A 112 0.64 -3.31 13.32
CA ARG A 112 -0.60 -3.91 12.79
C ARG A 112 -0.31 -5.05 11.81
N MET A 113 0.71 -4.91 10.97
CA MET A 113 1.12 -5.96 10.02
C MET A 113 1.74 -7.16 10.73
N GLU A 114 2.52 -6.95 11.80
CA GLU A 114 3.10 -8.01 12.62
C GLU A 114 2.00 -8.83 13.30
N ASP A 115 1.02 -8.15 13.92
CA ASP A 115 -0.14 -8.78 14.55
C ASP A 115 -0.92 -9.69 13.61
N TRP A 116 -1.18 -9.21 12.38
CA TRP A 116 -1.84 -10.02 11.35
C TRP A 116 -0.95 -11.15 10.86
N SER A 117 0.33 -10.90 10.62
CA SER A 117 1.26 -11.92 10.11
C SER A 117 1.31 -13.18 11.00
N ALA A 118 1.24 -13.01 12.33
CA ALA A 118 1.23 -14.09 13.30
C ALA A 118 -0.01 -15.00 13.24
N ARG A 119 -1.11 -14.54 12.63
CA ARG A 119 -2.39 -15.25 12.56
C ARG A 119 -2.90 -15.53 11.14
N LEU A 120 -2.24 -15.00 10.10
CA LEU A 120 -2.65 -15.19 8.70
C LEU A 120 -2.87 -16.67 8.34
N ASP A 121 -2.04 -17.55 8.87
CA ASP A 121 -2.10 -19.00 8.61
C ASP A 121 -3.36 -19.68 9.16
N GLN A 122 -4.03 -19.04 10.11
CA GLN A 122 -5.21 -19.57 10.80
C GLN A 122 -6.51 -19.16 10.09
N ILE A 123 -6.44 -18.22 9.15
CA ILE A 123 -7.61 -17.73 8.41
C ILE A 123 -7.94 -18.71 7.28
N ASP A 124 -9.21 -19.12 7.19
CA ASP A 124 -9.69 -20.02 6.13
C ASP A 124 -9.42 -19.38 4.74
N PRO A 125 -8.62 -20.02 3.85
CA PRO A 125 -8.27 -19.46 2.54
C PRO A 125 -9.47 -19.34 1.59
N THR A 126 -10.60 -19.95 1.93
CA THR A 126 -11.87 -19.80 1.21
C THR A 126 -12.71 -18.63 1.71
N SER A 127 -12.33 -18.02 2.84
CA SER A 127 -12.88 -16.73 3.27
C SER A 127 -12.22 -15.61 2.46
N LYS A 128 -13.02 -14.95 1.62
CA LYS A 128 -12.55 -13.98 0.64
C LYS A 128 -13.43 -12.74 0.61
N THR A 129 -12.83 -11.62 0.27
CA THR A 129 -13.53 -10.38 -0.09
C THR A 129 -13.17 -9.98 -1.52
N LYS A 130 -13.99 -9.10 -2.11
CA LYS A 130 -13.90 -8.77 -3.53
C LYS A 130 -13.21 -7.43 -3.73
N HIS A 131 -12.01 -7.47 -4.32
CA HIS A 131 -11.34 -6.29 -4.86
C HIS A 131 -11.97 -5.89 -6.21
N GLY A 132 -12.18 -4.60 -6.45
CA GLY A 132 -12.79 -4.06 -7.68
C GLY A 132 -12.07 -4.48 -8.97
N GLY A 133 -10.74 -4.34 -9.01
CA GLY A 133 -9.90 -4.78 -10.14
C GLY A 133 -9.44 -6.26 -10.12
N PHE A 134 -9.03 -6.79 -8.96
CA PHE A 134 -8.38 -8.11 -8.87
C PHE A 134 -9.31 -9.29 -8.63
N GLY A 135 -10.60 -9.06 -8.36
CA GLY A 135 -11.55 -10.13 -8.07
C GLY A 135 -11.49 -10.57 -6.62
N TRP A 136 -11.74 -11.85 -6.34
CA TRP A 136 -11.86 -12.36 -4.97
C TRP A 136 -10.53 -12.77 -4.39
N LEU A 137 -10.12 -12.09 -3.33
CA LEU A 137 -8.85 -12.28 -2.64
C LEU A 137 -9.06 -12.84 -1.24
N ASN A 138 -8.18 -13.73 -0.81
CA ASN A 138 -8.11 -14.18 0.58
C ASN A 138 -7.22 -13.26 1.43
N ALA A 139 -7.17 -13.51 2.75
CA ALA A 139 -6.37 -12.73 3.69
C ALA A 139 -4.88 -12.64 3.32
N ARG A 140 -4.26 -13.75 2.87
CA ARG A 140 -2.83 -13.73 2.48
C ARG A 140 -2.60 -12.86 1.26
N GLU A 141 -3.52 -12.92 0.30
CA GLU A 141 -3.44 -12.17 -0.94
C GLU A 141 -3.59 -10.66 -0.69
N TRP A 142 -4.54 -10.26 0.16
CA TRP A 142 -4.66 -8.87 0.63
C TRP A 142 -3.40 -8.39 1.35
N TYR A 143 -2.87 -9.20 2.28
CA TYR A 143 -1.64 -8.86 2.99
C TYR A 143 -0.44 -8.72 2.04
N GLN A 144 -0.33 -9.59 1.03
CA GLN A 144 0.74 -9.55 0.03
C GLN A 144 0.65 -8.29 -0.85
N LEU A 145 -0.54 -7.75 -1.11
CA LEU A 145 -0.69 -6.49 -1.87
C LEU A 145 0.04 -5.31 -1.22
N ILE A 146 0.20 -5.30 0.10
CA ILE A 146 0.92 -4.22 0.80
C ILE A 146 2.38 -4.15 0.34
N GLU A 147 3.08 -5.29 0.26
CA GLU A 147 4.45 -5.35 -0.26
C GLU A 147 4.49 -4.93 -1.73
N MET A 148 3.62 -5.51 -2.56
CA MET A 148 3.64 -5.28 -4.00
C MET A 148 3.36 -3.81 -4.34
N HIS A 149 2.42 -3.18 -3.63
CA HIS A 149 2.04 -1.78 -3.78
C HIS A 149 3.15 -0.85 -3.28
N THR A 150 3.70 -1.09 -2.09
CA THR A 150 4.80 -0.28 -1.54
C THR A 150 6.00 -0.29 -2.48
N ARG A 151 6.42 -1.47 -2.98
CA ARG A 151 7.53 -1.59 -3.92
C ARG A 151 7.24 -0.93 -5.27
N HIS A 152 6.00 -0.93 -5.73
CA HIS A 152 5.61 -0.18 -6.93
C HIS A 152 5.91 1.32 -6.75
N HIS A 153 5.60 1.87 -5.58
CA HIS A 153 5.83 3.28 -5.27
C HIS A 153 7.30 3.66 -5.05
N PHE A 154 8.23 2.71 -4.87
CA PHE A 154 9.66 3.05 -4.84
C PHE A 154 10.17 3.69 -6.13
N ARG A 155 9.56 3.35 -7.28
CA ARG A 155 9.87 4.04 -8.55
C ARG A 155 9.35 5.47 -8.53
N GLN A 156 8.14 5.69 -8.01
CA GLN A 156 7.58 7.04 -7.86
C GLN A 156 8.42 7.87 -6.89
N LYS A 157 8.85 7.30 -5.76
CA LYS A 157 9.78 7.94 -4.81
C LYS A 157 11.01 8.46 -5.53
N GLN A 158 11.67 7.59 -6.30
CA GLN A 158 12.85 7.97 -7.08
C GLN A 158 12.53 9.10 -8.06
N GLU A 159 11.41 9.05 -8.79
CA GLU A 159 11.00 10.14 -9.69
C GLU A 159 10.78 11.47 -8.96
N LEU A 160 10.24 11.44 -7.74
CA LEU A 160 9.99 12.62 -6.91
C LEU A 160 11.27 13.19 -6.32
N GLU A 161 12.20 12.34 -5.88
CA GLU A 161 13.52 12.75 -5.39
C GLU A 161 14.32 13.52 -6.44
N HIS A 162 14.24 13.13 -7.71
CA HIS A 162 14.91 13.85 -8.82
C HIS A 162 14.28 15.22 -9.11
N GLN A 163 13.14 15.54 -8.49
CA GLN A 163 12.42 16.79 -8.67
C GLN A 163 12.53 17.71 -7.46
N LEU A 164 13.17 17.28 -6.37
CA LEU A 164 13.40 18.12 -5.19
C LEU A 164 14.26 19.35 -5.54
N PRO A 165 14.06 20.47 -4.84
CA PRO A 165 14.74 21.75 -5.11
C PRO A 165 16.25 21.75 -4.81
#